data_AF-A0A0A5G3Q7-F1
#
_entry.id   AF-A0A0A5G3Q7-F1
#
_cell.length_a   1.000
_cell.length_b   1.000
_cell.length_c   1.000
_cell.angle_alpha   90.00
_cell.angle_beta   90.00
_cell.angle_gamma   90.00
#
_symmetry.space_group_name_H-M   'P 1'
#
loop_
_entity.id
_entity.type
_entity.pdbx_description
1 polymer ?
#
loop_
_entity_poly.entity_id
_entity_poly.type
_entity_poly.pdbx_seq_one_letter_code
_entity_poly.pdbx_strand_id
1 'polypeptide(L)'
;MYITDFIRNLFKISKIGVLIYLILNATLIILIFQDILTGVIFYVISLILALSPIGESLLRLQHDCKPIRRKEHIERLDPLFNEVYTKAKELDPTISDNVSLFISKDENPNAFATGRKTICLSKGFLDFTDNEIKATLAHEFGHLSNKDTDLILVVTVGNMLVSLAFTIYKLIFMVVGMFFSYLNEDIGSRIITIFIDLLLTFMVFIWTKLGTLLVLKTIKKNEYEADQFAYKCGYGMLLIQVLDQMNELEFNKSSKGLWATLSSNHPDADQRIGSLQFYSQTGT
;
A
#
# COMPACT_ATOMS: atom_id res chain seq x y z
N MET A 1 -1.19 6.66 -22.98
CA MET A 1 -2.43 6.09 -22.41
C MET A 1 -2.27 5.79 -20.92
N TYR A 2 -1.33 4.94 -20.50
CA TYR A 2 -1.18 4.61 -19.07
C TYR A 2 -0.86 5.81 -18.14
N ILE A 3 0.19 6.59 -18.43
CA ILE A 3 0.59 7.73 -17.58
C ILE A 3 -0.54 8.77 -17.53
N THR A 4 -1.23 8.99 -18.65
CA THR A 4 -2.38 9.89 -18.72
C THR A 4 -3.55 9.39 -17.87
N ASP A 5 -3.80 8.07 -17.82
CA ASP A 5 -4.83 7.48 -16.97
C ASP A 5 -4.48 7.58 -15.49
N PHE A 6 -3.21 7.34 -15.13
CA PHE A 6 -2.71 7.53 -13.77
C PHE A 6 -2.87 8.98 -13.30
N ILE A 7 -2.42 9.95 -14.12
CA ILE A 7 -2.56 11.38 -13.83
C ILE A 7 -4.05 11.74 -13.69
N ARG A 8 -4.90 11.31 -14.63
CA ARG A 8 -6.35 11.56 -14.56
C ARG A 8 -6.96 11.00 -13.28
N ASN A 9 -6.53 9.81 -12.86
CA ASN A 9 -7.00 9.17 -11.64
C ASN A 9 -6.55 9.95 -10.39
N LEU A 10 -5.31 10.42 -10.35
CA LEU A 10 -4.76 11.22 -9.24
C LEU A 10 -5.54 12.53 -9.00
N PHE A 11 -6.06 13.15 -10.07
CA PHE A 11 -6.86 14.39 -9.97
C PHE A 11 -8.34 14.17 -9.67
N LYS A 12 -8.82 12.92 -9.48
CA LYS A 12 -10.19 12.68 -9.02
C LYS A 12 -10.39 13.24 -7.61
N ILE A 13 -11.57 13.79 -7.33
CA ILE A 13 -11.93 14.34 -6.01
C ILE A 13 -11.72 13.31 -4.89
N SER A 14 -11.96 12.03 -5.17
CA SER A 14 -11.74 10.94 -4.20
C SER A 14 -10.27 10.69 -3.83
N LYS A 15 -9.32 11.25 -4.58
CA LYS A 15 -7.87 11.09 -4.40
C LYS A 15 -7.19 12.40 -3.93
N ILE A 16 -7.96 13.43 -3.58
CA ILE A 16 -7.42 14.74 -3.21
C ILE A 16 -6.48 14.68 -2.00
N GLY A 17 -6.73 13.77 -1.05
CA GLY A 17 -5.85 13.56 0.09
C GLY A 17 -4.46 13.06 -0.30
N VAL A 18 -4.38 12.17 -1.30
CA VAL A 18 -3.10 11.75 -1.90
C VAL A 18 -2.41 12.94 -2.55
N LEU A 19 -3.11 13.75 -3.34
CA LEU A 19 -2.52 14.92 -4.00
C LEU A 19 -1.95 15.93 -2.99
N ILE A 20 -2.72 16.26 -1.95
CA ILE A 20 -2.27 17.12 -0.84
C ILE A 20 -1.01 16.52 -0.23
N TYR A 21 -1.00 15.22 0.00
CA TYR A 21 0.15 14.54 0.57
C TYR A 21 1.41 14.61 -0.31
N LEU A 22 1.26 14.46 -1.62
CA LEU A 22 2.38 14.58 -2.56
C LEU A 22 2.94 16.01 -2.60
N ILE A 23 2.08 17.04 -2.51
CA ILE A 23 2.51 18.44 -2.45
C ILE A 23 3.26 18.71 -1.14
N LEU A 24 2.76 18.19 -0.03
CA LEU A 24 3.39 18.28 1.28
C LEU A 24 4.79 17.64 1.28
N ASN A 25 4.93 16.43 0.74
CA ASN A 25 6.23 15.77 0.59
C ASN A 25 7.17 16.55 -0.33
N ALA A 26 6.69 17.05 -1.47
CA ALA A 26 7.51 17.87 -2.38
C ALA A 26 8.04 19.13 -1.67
N THR A 27 7.17 19.79 -0.89
CA THR A 27 7.52 20.98 -0.10
C THR A 27 8.61 20.66 0.92
N LEU A 28 8.50 19.54 1.65
CA LEU A 28 9.54 19.12 2.59
C LEU A 28 10.89 18.87 1.91
N ILE A 29 10.89 18.21 0.76
CA ILE A 29 12.14 17.96 0.01
C ILE A 29 12.76 19.28 -0.46
N ILE A 30 11.96 20.22 -0.95
CA ILE A 30 12.43 21.57 -1.31
C ILE A 30 13.05 22.28 -0.10
N LEU A 31 12.41 22.21 1.07
CA LEU A 31 12.93 22.78 2.31
C LEU A 31 14.23 22.09 2.75
N ILE A 32 14.37 20.78 2.55
CA ILE A 32 15.60 20.05 2.86
C ILE A 32 16.77 20.53 2.00
N PHE A 33 16.56 20.69 0.69
CA PHE A 33 17.61 21.12 -0.24
C PHE A 33 17.87 22.63 -0.21
N GLN A 34 16.99 23.43 0.38
CA GLN A 34 17.05 24.91 0.39
C GLN A 34 17.11 25.53 -1.02
N ASP A 35 16.76 24.76 -2.05
CA ASP A 35 16.71 25.18 -3.44
C ASP A 35 15.52 24.53 -4.14
N ILE A 36 14.71 25.35 -4.81
CA ILE A 36 13.46 24.92 -5.43
C ILE A 36 13.74 23.97 -6.59
N LEU A 37 14.69 24.34 -7.47
CA LEU A 37 14.98 23.57 -8.67
C LEU A 37 15.50 22.18 -8.30
N THR A 38 16.49 22.13 -7.42
CA THR A 38 17.08 20.89 -6.91
C THR A 38 16.03 20.04 -6.20
N GLY A 39 15.25 20.62 -5.29
CA GLY A 39 14.20 19.90 -4.57
C GLY A 39 13.16 19.27 -5.49
N VAL A 40 12.69 20.03 -6.50
CA VAL A 40 11.74 19.52 -7.50
C VAL A 40 12.37 18.39 -8.33
N ILE A 41 13.61 18.55 -8.80
CA ILE A 41 14.31 17.52 -9.58
C ILE A 41 14.44 16.22 -8.78
N PHE A 42 14.93 16.29 -7.54
CA PHE A 42 15.07 15.11 -6.68
C PHE A 42 13.72 14.46 -6.38
N TYR A 43 12.67 15.26 -6.14
CA TYR A 43 11.34 14.72 -5.92
C TYR A 43 10.79 14.03 -7.17
N VAL A 44 10.93 14.62 -8.36
CA VAL A 44 10.51 13.98 -9.62
C VAL A 44 11.29 12.67 -9.86
N ILE A 45 12.60 12.67 -9.65
CA ILE A 45 13.43 11.45 -9.73
C ILE A 45 12.89 10.38 -8.77
N SER A 46 12.52 10.77 -7.54
CA SER A 46 11.96 9.83 -6.57
C SER A 46 10.64 9.20 -7.02
N LEU A 47 9.75 9.99 -7.63
CA LEU A 47 8.48 9.50 -8.16
C LEU A 47 8.70 8.53 -9.33
N ILE A 48 9.69 8.82 -10.19
CA ILE A 48 10.08 7.94 -11.29
C ILE A 48 10.61 6.62 -10.75
N LEU A 49 11.50 6.66 -9.76
CA LEU A 49 12.03 5.46 -9.10
C LEU A 49 10.92 4.66 -8.41
N ALA A 50 9.99 5.35 -7.75
CA ALA A 50 8.82 4.72 -7.12
C ALA A 50 8.00 3.94 -8.15
N LEU A 51 7.62 4.57 -9.26
CA LEU A 51 6.81 3.96 -10.33
C LEU A 51 7.61 3.01 -11.24
N SER A 52 8.89 2.80 -10.98
CA SER A 52 9.75 1.89 -11.75
C SER A 52 9.68 0.46 -11.21
N PRO A 53 10.20 -0.54 -11.96
CA PRO A 53 10.36 -1.90 -11.45
C PRO A 53 11.20 -1.99 -10.16
N ILE A 54 12.04 -0.99 -9.88
CA ILE A 54 12.85 -0.92 -8.66
C ILE A 54 11.95 -0.68 -7.45
N GLY A 55 11.04 0.28 -7.52
CA GLY A 55 10.08 0.56 -6.43
C GLY A 55 9.16 -0.63 -6.17
N GLU A 56 8.64 -1.26 -7.23
CA GLU A 56 7.83 -2.48 -7.11
C GLU A 56 8.63 -3.63 -6.46
N SER A 57 9.90 -3.80 -6.85
CA SER A 57 10.77 -4.82 -6.26
C SER A 57 11.10 -4.55 -4.79
N LEU A 58 11.23 -3.28 -4.41
CA LEU A 58 11.45 -2.88 -3.02
C LEU A 58 10.24 -3.23 -2.15
N LEU A 59 9.01 -2.93 -2.61
CA LEU A 59 7.81 -3.31 -1.88
C LEU A 59 7.64 -4.83 -1.77
N ARG A 60 7.94 -5.58 -2.84
CA ARG A 60 7.95 -7.05 -2.75
C ARG A 60 8.89 -7.55 -1.66
N LEU A 61 10.08 -6.96 -1.55
CA LEU A 61 11.05 -7.33 -0.52
C LEU A 61 10.53 -6.99 0.89
N GLN A 62 9.90 -5.82 1.07
CA GLN A 62 9.34 -5.41 2.36
C GLN A 62 8.25 -6.37 2.87
N HIS A 63 7.45 -6.95 1.97
CA HIS A 63 6.36 -7.88 2.31
C HIS A 63 6.75 -9.37 2.23
N ASP A 64 8.05 -9.68 2.13
CA ASP A 64 8.60 -11.04 1.90
C ASP A 64 7.96 -11.80 0.72
N CYS A 65 7.52 -11.06 -0.30
CA CYS A 65 6.82 -11.58 -1.46
C CYS A 65 7.82 -12.19 -2.45
N LYS A 66 7.77 -13.52 -2.64
CA LYS A 66 8.77 -14.28 -3.41
C LYS A 66 8.14 -15.05 -4.57
N PRO A 67 8.90 -15.31 -5.65
CA PRO A 67 8.41 -16.16 -6.73
C PRO A 67 8.01 -17.54 -6.19
N ILE A 68 6.91 -18.09 -6.71
CA ILE A 68 6.45 -19.43 -6.36
C ILE A 68 7.46 -20.44 -6.92
N ARG A 69 8.01 -21.29 -6.04
CA ARG A 69 9.02 -22.30 -6.44
C ARG A 69 8.52 -23.74 -6.36
N ARG A 70 7.49 -24.01 -5.54
CA ARG A 70 6.96 -25.36 -5.36
C ARG A 70 6.02 -25.69 -6.51
N LYS A 71 6.30 -26.78 -7.23
CA LYS A 71 5.51 -27.21 -8.40
C LYS A 71 4.03 -27.41 -8.09
N GLU A 72 3.72 -28.05 -6.97
CA GLU A 72 2.32 -28.27 -6.51
C GLU A 72 1.53 -26.96 -6.39
N HIS A 73 2.15 -25.90 -5.89
CA HIS A 73 1.49 -24.59 -5.76
C HIS A 73 1.30 -23.94 -7.13
N ILE A 74 2.29 -24.07 -8.02
CA ILE A 74 2.22 -23.52 -9.39
C ILE A 74 1.11 -24.23 -10.17
N GLU A 75 1.08 -25.56 -10.14
CA GLU A 75 0.09 -26.39 -10.85
C GLU A 75 -1.35 -26.05 -10.44
N ARG A 76 -1.57 -25.68 -9.18
CA ARG A 76 -2.88 -25.23 -8.69
C ARG A 76 -3.17 -23.77 -8.97
N LEU A 77 -2.23 -22.86 -8.67
CA LEU A 77 -2.49 -21.41 -8.68
C LEU A 77 -2.41 -20.79 -10.08
N ASP A 78 -1.52 -21.27 -10.96
CA ASP A 78 -1.35 -20.68 -12.30
C ASP A 78 -2.62 -20.76 -13.15
N PRO A 79 -3.37 -21.89 -13.20
CA PRO A 79 -4.63 -21.95 -13.94
C PRO A 79 -5.67 -20.98 -13.39
N LEU A 80 -5.80 -20.89 -12.07
CA LEU A 80 -6.75 -19.99 -11.40
C LEU A 80 -6.41 -18.53 -11.68
N PHE A 81 -5.13 -18.17 -11.57
CA PHE A 81 -4.63 -16.84 -11.89
C PHE A 81 -4.87 -16.47 -13.35
N ASN A 82 -4.54 -17.36 -14.29
CA ASN A 82 -4.71 -17.09 -15.71
C ASN A 82 -6.18 -16.95 -16.11
N GLU A 83 -7.10 -17.72 -15.50
CA GLU A 83 -8.54 -17.58 -15.73
C GLU A 83 -9.03 -16.19 -15.32
N VAL A 84 -8.70 -15.77 -14.09
CA VAL A 84 -9.11 -14.47 -13.57
C VAL A 84 -8.43 -13.33 -14.34
N TYR A 85 -7.14 -13.48 -14.65
CA TYR A 85 -6.36 -12.51 -15.39
C TYR A 85 -6.96 -12.25 -16.78
N THR A 86 -7.39 -13.30 -17.48
CA THR A 86 -8.04 -13.18 -18.80
C THR A 86 -9.34 -12.38 -18.69
N LYS A 87 -10.22 -12.73 -17.75
CA LYS A 87 -11.48 -11.99 -17.51
C LYS A 87 -11.22 -10.52 -17.11
N ALA A 88 -10.23 -10.28 -16.26
CA ALA A 88 -9.85 -8.94 -15.84
C ALA A 88 -9.34 -8.09 -17.02
N LYS A 89 -8.53 -8.69 -17.91
CA LYS A 89 -8.02 -8.09 -19.15
C LYS A 89 -9.13 -7.77 -20.16
N GLU A 90 -10.13 -8.65 -20.27
CA GLU A 90 -11.30 -8.42 -21.11
C GLU A 90 -12.13 -7.22 -20.61
N LEU A 91 -12.26 -7.10 -19.28
CA LEU A 91 -12.97 -5.99 -18.64
C LEU A 91 -12.18 -4.67 -18.73
N ASP A 92 -10.86 -4.72 -18.51
CA ASP A 92 -9.96 -3.56 -18.59
C ASP A 92 -8.64 -3.90 -19.30
N PRO A 93 -8.52 -3.55 -20.61
CA PRO A 93 -7.30 -3.75 -21.39
C PRO A 93 -6.08 -2.96 -20.88
N THR A 94 -6.25 -1.99 -19.98
CA THR A 94 -5.13 -1.20 -19.42
C THR A 94 -4.32 -1.96 -18.37
N ILE A 95 -4.78 -3.12 -17.92
CA ILE A 95 -4.00 -4.03 -17.09
C ILE A 95 -2.75 -4.47 -17.87
N SER A 96 -1.59 -4.45 -17.19
CA SER A 96 -0.29 -4.80 -17.79
C SER A 96 -0.30 -6.21 -18.37
N ASP A 97 0.35 -6.43 -19.52
CA ASP A 97 0.48 -7.76 -20.13
C ASP A 97 1.31 -8.76 -19.30
N ASN A 98 2.08 -8.25 -18.34
CA ASN A 98 3.08 -9.02 -17.60
C ASN A 98 2.78 -9.04 -16.09
N VAL A 99 1.53 -9.19 -15.67
CA VAL A 99 1.22 -9.42 -14.26
C VAL A 99 1.67 -10.82 -13.87
N SER A 100 2.38 -10.96 -12.76
CA SER A 100 2.91 -12.21 -12.24
C SER A 100 2.41 -12.45 -10.81
N LEU A 101 2.16 -13.72 -10.50
CA LEU A 101 1.76 -14.16 -9.18
C LEU A 101 2.98 -14.53 -8.33
N PHE A 102 2.97 -14.08 -7.08
CA PHE A 102 3.98 -14.35 -6.09
C PHE A 102 3.35 -14.91 -4.81
N ILE A 103 4.18 -15.47 -3.93
CA ILE A 103 3.74 -16.00 -2.64
C ILE A 103 4.57 -15.42 -1.48
N SER A 104 3.89 -14.98 -0.42
CA SER A 104 4.49 -14.61 0.87
C SER A 104 4.41 -15.78 1.84
N LYS A 105 5.32 -15.81 2.82
CA LYS A 105 5.40 -16.89 3.82
C LYS A 105 4.37 -16.78 4.94
N ASP A 106 3.58 -15.71 4.99
CA ASP A 106 2.56 -15.52 6.02
C ASP A 106 1.55 -16.69 6.00
N GLU A 107 1.30 -17.26 7.17
CA GLU A 107 0.34 -18.34 7.36
C GLU A 107 -1.07 -17.77 7.60
N ASN A 108 -1.20 -16.46 7.87
CA ASN A 108 -2.49 -15.78 7.86
C ASN A 108 -2.95 -15.53 6.42
N PRO A 109 -4.21 -15.83 6.07
CA PRO A 109 -4.73 -15.56 4.74
C PRO A 109 -4.76 -14.07 4.49
N ASN A 110 -3.90 -13.62 3.59
CA ASN A 110 -3.82 -12.27 3.05
C ASN A 110 -3.41 -12.30 1.56
N ALA A 111 -3.87 -11.32 0.80
CA ALA A 111 -3.53 -11.09 -0.60
C ALA A 111 -3.32 -9.59 -0.82
N PHE A 112 -2.43 -9.22 -1.73
CA PHE A 112 -2.26 -7.82 -2.12
C PHE A 112 -1.63 -7.69 -3.50
N ALA A 113 -2.04 -6.66 -4.23
CA ALA A 113 -1.37 -6.20 -5.44
C ALA A 113 -0.33 -5.11 -5.13
N THR A 114 0.74 -5.04 -5.92
CA THR A 114 1.74 -3.97 -5.80
C THR A 114 2.32 -3.58 -7.16
N GLY A 115 2.59 -2.27 -7.32
CA GLY A 115 2.99 -1.69 -8.61
C GLY A 115 2.02 -2.05 -9.73
N ARG A 116 2.57 -2.48 -10.87
CA ARG A 116 1.76 -2.74 -12.09
C ARG A 116 1.70 -4.19 -12.49
N LYS A 117 2.59 -5.01 -11.92
CA LYS A 117 2.92 -6.33 -12.44
C LYS A 117 2.96 -7.41 -11.37
N THR A 118 2.59 -7.10 -10.13
CA THR A 118 2.70 -8.05 -9.03
C THR A 118 1.37 -8.20 -8.30
N ILE A 119 0.94 -9.46 -8.15
CA ILE A 119 -0.04 -9.88 -7.14
C ILE A 119 0.66 -10.89 -6.23
N CYS A 120 0.48 -10.73 -4.92
CA CYS A 120 1.05 -11.61 -3.91
C CYS A 120 -0.05 -12.30 -3.11
N LEU A 121 0.00 -13.62 -3.00
CA LEU A 121 -0.83 -14.38 -2.07
C LEU A 121 0.02 -14.81 -0.88
N SER A 122 -0.54 -14.83 0.31
CA SER A 122 0.06 -15.52 1.47
C SER A 122 -0.08 -17.04 1.33
N LYS A 123 0.67 -17.81 2.13
CA LYS A 123 0.44 -19.25 2.24
C LYS A 123 -0.88 -19.59 2.89
N GLY A 124 -1.40 -18.74 3.78
CA GLY A 124 -2.71 -18.96 4.41
C GLY A 124 -3.86 -19.09 3.40
N PHE A 125 -3.72 -18.53 2.20
CA PHE A 125 -4.70 -18.72 1.11
C PHE A 125 -4.63 -20.09 0.42
N LEU A 126 -3.60 -20.90 0.69
CA LEU A 126 -3.53 -22.25 0.12
C LEU A 126 -4.57 -23.19 0.73
N ASP A 127 -5.10 -22.88 1.93
CA ASP A 127 -6.13 -23.68 2.58
C ASP A 127 -7.55 -23.31 2.10
N PHE A 128 -7.68 -22.24 1.31
CA PHE A 128 -8.96 -21.77 0.76
C PHE A 128 -9.34 -22.58 -0.49
N THR A 129 -10.61 -22.54 -0.86
CA THR A 129 -11.10 -23.19 -2.09
C THR A 129 -10.63 -22.45 -3.34
N ASP A 130 -10.59 -23.14 -4.47
CA ASP A 130 -10.17 -22.54 -5.75
C ASP A 130 -11.07 -21.36 -6.16
N ASN A 131 -12.35 -21.40 -5.79
CA ASN A 131 -13.30 -20.32 -6.05
C ASN A 131 -13.05 -19.09 -5.18
N GLU A 132 -12.73 -19.30 -3.90
CA GLU A 132 -12.34 -18.22 -2.98
C GLU A 132 -11.05 -17.55 -3.45
N ILE A 133 -10.02 -18.33 -3.82
CA ILE A 133 -8.76 -17.80 -4.37
C ILE A 133 -9.04 -16.97 -5.62
N LYS A 134 -9.88 -17.46 -6.55
CA LYS A 134 -10.25 -16.71 -7.75
C LYS A 134 -10.96 -15.40 -7.43
N ALA A 135 -11.84 -15.38 -6.44
CA ALA A 135 -12.53 -14.17 -6.01
C ALA A 135 -11.59 -13.14 -5.40
N THR A 136 -10.66 -13.58 -4.53
CA THR A 136 -9.61 -12.72 -3.99
C THR A 136 -8.71 -12.17 -5.10
N LEU A 137 -8.27 -13.01 -6.04
CA LEU A 137 -7.48 -12.55 -7.18
C LEU A 137 -8.23 -11.50 -8.01
N ALA A 138 -9.54 -11.68 -8.24
CA ALA A 138 -10.34 -10.73 -8.99
C ALA A 138 -10.42 -9.36 -8.30
N HIS A 139 -10.51 -9.36 -6.97
CA HIS A 139 -10.42 -8.13 -6.16
C HIS A 139 -9.05 -7.45 -6.32
N GLU A 140 -7.94 -8.21 -6.22
CA GLU A 140 -6.59 -7.66 -6.41
C GLU A 140 -6.34 -7.11 -7.82
N PHE A 141 -6.90 -7.76 -8.84
CA PHE A 141 -6.89 -7.21 -10.21
C PHE A 141 -7.68 -5.91 -10.31
N GLY A 142 -8.74 -5.74 -9.50
CA GLY A 142 -9.45 -4.47 -9.37
C GLY A 142 -8.54 -3.33 -8.93
N HIS A 143 -7.64 -3.56 -7.97
CA HIS A 143 -6.64 -2.57 -7.56
C HIS A 143 -5.65 -2.23 -8.68
N LEU A 144 -5.22 -3.22 -9.46
CA LEU A 144 -4.36 -3.01 -10.64
C LEU A 144 -5.08 -2.28 -11.78
N SER A 145 -6.38 -2.52 -11.96
CA SER A 145 -7.22 -1.81 -12.93
C SER A 145 -7.37 -0.33 -12.53
N ASN A 146 -7.75 -0.10 -11.27
CA ASN A 146 -8.00 1.25 -10.72
C ASN A 146 -6.71 2.05 -10.44
N LYS A 147 -5.53 1.46 -10.63
CA LYS A 147 -4.20 2.07 -10.37
C LYS A 147 -4.00 2.48 -8.92
N ASP A 148 -4.62 1.76 -8.01
CA ASP A 148 -4.54 2.03 -6.57
C ASP A 148 -3.15 1.69 -6.02
N THR A 149 -2.56 0.62 -6.53
CA THR A 149 -1.22 0.16 -6.19
C THR A 149 -0.14 1.18 -6.55
N ASP A 150 -0.26 1.87 -7.69
CA ASP A 150 0.67 2.93 -8.10
C ASP A 150 0.58 4.14 -7.15
N LEU A 151 -0.63 4.50 -6.70
CA LEU A 151 -0.82 5.59 -5.73
C LEU A 151 -0.18 5.25 -4.39
N ILE A 152 -0.42 4.03 -3.90
CA ILE A 152 0.18 3.54 -2.65
C ILE A 152 1.70 3.47 -2.77
N LEU A 153 2.24 3.04 -3.91
CA LEU A 153 3.67 2.96 -4.17
C LEU A 153 4.34 4.33 -4.13
N VAL A 154 3.74 5.34 -4.77
CA VAL A 154 4.23 6.71 -4.73
C VAL A 154 4.21 7.29 -3.30
N VAL A 155 3.12 7.08 -2.56
CA VAL A 155 3.01 7.52 -1.15
C VAL A 155 4.06 6.82 -0.28
N THR A 156 4.24 5.51 -0.43
CA THR A 156 5.14 4.70 0.40
C THR A 156 6.60 5.05 0.14
N VAL A 157 7.00 5.16 -1.13
CA VAL A 157 8.38 5.53 -1.49
C VAL A 157 8.68 6.98 -1.12
N GLY A 158 7.71 7.90 -1.31
CA GLY A 158 7.83 9.28 -0.85
C GLY A 158 8.08 9.35 0.67
N ASN A 159 7.34 8.54 1.45
CA ASN A 159 7.53 8.44 2.90
C ASN A 159 8.89 7.91 3.27
N MET A 160 9.31 6.83 2.62
CA MET A 160 10.60 6.23 2.89
C MET A 160 11.74 7.23 2.67
N LEU A 161 11.67 8.04 1.62
CA LEU A 161 12.69 9.04 1.33
C LEU A 161 12.70 10.21 2.32
N VAL A 162 11.52 10.74 2.64
CA VAL A 162 11.40 11.79 3.66
C VAL A 162 11.90 11.26 5.01
N SER A 163 11.46 10.07 5.43
CA SER A 163 11.92 9.42 6.66
C SER A 163 13.42 9.16 6.67
N LEU A 164 14.00 8.73 5.54
CA LEU A 164 15.44 8.52 5.41
C LEU A 164 16.19 9.86 5.56
N ALA A 165 15.75 10.91 4.89
CA ALA A 165 16.34 12.24 5.01
C ALA A 165 16.30 12.73 6.46
N PHE A 166 15.14 12.67 7.12
CA PHE A 166 15.00 13.01 8.54
C PHE A 166 15.90 12.17 9.44
N THR A 167 16.03 10.88 9.16
CA THR A 167 16.89 9.97 9.94
C THR A 167 18.37 10.36 9.79
N ILE A 168 18.81 10.71 8.58
CA ILE A 168 20.17 11.19 8.32
C ILE A 168 20.42 12.50 9.05
N TYR A 169 19.52 13.49 8.95
CA TYR A 169 19.65 14.76 9.68
C TYR A 169 19.73 14.53 11.19
N LYS A 170 18.82 13.71 11.74
CA LYS A 170 18.81 13.35 13.15
C LYS A 170 20.13 12.73 13.58
N LEU A 171 20.68 11.80 12.78
CA LEU A 171 21.97 11.17 13.06
C LEU A 171 23.11 12.20 13.07
N ILE A 172 23.16 13.11 12.09
CA ILE A 172 24.18 14.17 12.04
C ILE A 172 24.08 15.06 13.28
N PHE A 173 22.88 15.55 13.61
CA PHE A 173 22.66 16.38 14.80
C PHE A 173 23.05 15.67 16.09
N MET A 174 22.71 14.39 16.21
CA MET A 174 23.06 13.59 17.38
C MET A 174 24.58 13.41 17.50
N VAL A 175 25.28 13.06 16.42
CA VAL A 175 26.74 12.88 16.41
C VAL A 175 27.45 14.20 16.73
N VAL A 176 27.04 15.29 16.09
CA VAL A 176 27.62 16.62 16.32
C VAL A 176 27.35 17.07 17.75
N GLY A 177 26.11 16.99 18.23
CA GLY A 177 25.72 17.37 19.59
C GLY A 177 26.45 16.57 20.66
N MET A 178 26.57 15.24 20.49
CA MET A 178 27.33 14.39 21.40
C MET A 178 28.84 14.71 21.38
N PHE A 179 29.41 14.96 20.20
CA PHE A 179 30.82 15.34 20.07
C PHE A 179 31.12 16.66 20.80
N PHE A 180 30.30 17.70 20.60
CA PHE A 180 30.45 18.98 21.29
C PHE A 180 30.23 18.86 22.80
N SER A 181 29.26 18.06 23.24
CA SER A 181 29.03 17.82 24.68
C SER A 181 30.14 16.98 25.33
N TYR A 182 30.82 16.13 24.56
CA TYR A 182 32.01 15.41 25.04
C TYR A 182 33.19 16.37 25.21
N LEU A 183 33.47 17.20 24.20
CA LEU A 183 34.58 18.16 24.23
C LEU A 183 34.47 19.19 25.35
N ASN A 184 33.26 19.64 25.66
CA ASN A 184 33.02 20.69 26.65
C ASN A 184 32.67 20.15 28.05
N GLU A 185 32.63 18.83 28.23
CA GLU A 185 32.16 18.14 29.46
C GLU A 185 30.81 18.65 30.01
N ASP A 186 30.00 19.25 29.15
CA ASP A 186 28.79 19.95 29.55
C ASP A 186 27.59 19.01 29.53
N ILE A 187 27.05 18.72 30.71
CA ILE A 187 25.85 17.91 30.90
C ILE A 187 24.62 18.61 30.30
N GLY A 188 24.57 19.95 30.30
CA GLY A 188 23.46 20.73 29.77
C GLY A 188 23.26 20.52 28.28
N SER A 189 24.33 20.67 27.48
CA SER A 189 24.31 20.38 26.03
C SER A 189 23.95 18.92 25.71
N ARG A 190 24.34 17.98 26.59
CA ARG A 190 23.98 16.56 26.49
C ARG A 190 22.47 16.35 26.62
N ILE A 191 21.86 16.98 27.63
CA ILE A 191 20.41 16.96 27.86
C ILE A 191 19.66 17.63 26.69
N ILE A 192 20.13 18.79 26.22
CA ILE A 192 19.53 19.51 25.09
C ILE A 192 19.55 18.66 23.83
N THR A 193 20.66 17.97 23.54
CA THR A 193 20.80 17.10 22.37
C THR A 193 19.78 15.95 22.41
N ILE A 194 19.61 15.30 23.57
CA ILE A 194 18.61 14.24 23.78
C ILE A 194 17.19 14.80 23.61
N PHE A 195 16.91 15.98 24.18
CA PHE A 195 15.60 16.61 24.06
C PHE A 195 15.24 16.95 22.60
N ILE A 196 16.19 17.50 21.83
CA ILE A 196 16.00 17.78 20.41
C ILE A 196 15.76 16.47 19.64
N ASP A 197 16.49 15.41 19.94
CA ASP A 197 16.29 14.10 19.31
C ASP A 197 14.88 13.53 19.54
N LEU A 198 14.39 13.61 20.79
CA LEU A 198 13.03 13.21 21.15
C LEU A 198 11.99 14.05 20.42
N LEU A 199 12.19 15.38 20.36
CA LEU A 199 11.30 16.29 19.65
C LEU A 199 11.24 15.98 18.16
N LEU A 200 12.37 15.78 17.49
CA LEU A 200 12.44 15.43 16.08
C LEU A 200 11.77 14.07 15.81
N THR A 201 11.98 13.09 16.67
CA THR A 201 11.34 11.78 16.58
C THR A 201 9.83 11.89 16.69
N PHE A 202 9.34 12.70 17.63
CA PHE A 202 7.91 12.99 17.78
C PHE A 202 7.33 13.68 16.53
N MET A 203 8.06 14.63 15.94
CA MET A 203 7.61 15.30 14.71
C MET A 203 7.51 14.36 13.52
N VAL A 204 8.47 13.44 13.34
CA VAL A 204 8.39 12.40 12.30
C VAL A 204 7.20 11.47 12.55
N PHE A 205 6.94 11.11 13.81
CA PHE A 205 5.77 10.31 14.16
C PHE A 205 4.46 11.02 13.76
N ILE A 206 4.29 12.30 14.12
CA ILE A 206 3.12 13.09 13.74
C ILE A 206 2.99 13.19 12.22
N TRP A 207 4.11 13.41 11.51
CA TRP A 207 4.14 13.48 10.04
C TRP A 207 3.62 12.19 9.40
N THR A 208 4.14 11.04 9.83
CA THR A 208 3.70 9.74 9.28
C THR A 208 2.21 9.49 9.51
N LYS A 209 1.68 9.86 10.69
CA LYS A 209 0.25 9.72 10.99
C LYS A 209 -0.62 10.65 10.16
N LEU A 210 -0.20 11.90 9.95
CA LEU A 210 -0.88 12.83 9.05
C LEU A 210 -0.95 12.26 7.63
N GLY A 211 0.15 11.67 7.15
CA GLY A 211 0.18 11.03 5.84
C GLY A 211 -0.83 9.90 5.70
N THR A 212 -0.89 8.98 6.68
CA THR A 212 -1.90 7.92 6.70
C THR A 212 -3.31 8.50 6.69
N LEU A 213 -3.62 9.46 7.57
CA LEU A 213 -4.94 10.08 7.67
C LEU A 213 -5.41 10.71 6.35
N LEU A 214 -4.51 11.39 5.64
CA LEU A 214 -4.82 12.02 4.35
C LEU A 214 -5.22 10.99 3.28
N VAL A 215 -4.66 9.78 3.33
CA VAL A 215 -4.94 8.74 2.33
C VAL A 215 -6.04 7.76 2.73
N LEU A 216 -6.46 7.73 4.00
CA LEU A 216 -7.48 6.78 4.50
C LEU A 216 -8.79 6.79 3.70
N LYS A 217 -9.32 7.98 3.39
CA LYS A 217 -10.58 8.09 2.63
C LYS A 217 -10.43 7.49 1.22
N THR A 218 -9.26 7.69 0.61
CA THR A 218 -8.93 7.09 -0.68
C THR A 218 -8.87 5.56 -0.56
N ILE A 219 -8.17 5.03 0.43
CA ILE A 219 -8.08 3.57 0.67
C ILE A 219 -9.47 2.96 0.77
N LYS A 220 -10.35 3.50 1.62
CA LYS A 220 -11.70 2.96 1.79
C LYS A 220 -12.49 2.92 0.48
N LYS A 221 -12.40 3.97 -0.33
CA LYS A 221 -13.11 4.01 -1.62
C LYS A 221 -12.58 2.98 -2.61
N ASN A 222 -11.26 2.76 -2.60
CA ASN A 222 -10.59 1.82 -3.49
C ASN A 222 -11.06 0.39 -3.28
N GLU A 223 -11.32 0.01 -2.03
CA GLU A 223 -11.86 -1.31 -1.68
C GLU A 223 -13.22 -1.53 -2.34
N TYR A 224 -14.14 -0.56 -2.25
CA TYR A 224 -15.45 -0.66 -2.92
C TYR A 224 -15.33 -0.70 -4.45
N GLU A 225 -14.40 0.07 -5.03
CA GLU A 225 -14.15 0.05 -6.49
C GLU A 225 -13.54 -1.29 -6.93
N ALA A 226 -12.69 -1.91 -6.11
CA ALA A 226 -12.12 -3.24 -6.36
C ALA A 226 -13.15 -4.36 -6.18
N ASP A 227 -14.03 -4.25 -5.18
CA ASP A 227 -15.17 -5.15 -4.97
C ASP A 227 -16.12 -5.12 -6.17
N GLN A 228 -16.44 -3.93 -6.67
CA GLN A 228 -17.27 -3.78 -7.87
C GLN A 228 -16.59 -4.39 -9.10
N PHE A 229 -15.26 -4.28 -9.22
CA PHE A 229 -14.50 -4.91 -10.30
C PHE A 229 -14.55 -6.44 -10.22
N ALA A 230 -14.35 -7.01 -9.04
CA ALA A 230 -14.47 -8.45 -8.81
C ALA A 230 -15.88 -8.97 -9.12
N TYR A 231 -16.91 -8.19 -8.78
CA TYR A 231 -18.29 -8.47 -9.16
C TYR A 231 -18.47 -8.53 -10.68
N LYS A 232 -17.98 -7.50 -11.41
CA LYS A 232 -18.04 -7.45 -12.88
C LYS A 232 -17.26 -8.58 -13.56
N CYS A 233 -16.20 -9.08 -12.92
CA CYS A 233 -15.47 -10.27 -13.37
C CYS A 233 -16.21 -11.60 -13.12
N GLY A 234 -17.39 -11.56 -12.48
CA GLY A 234 -18.21 -12.73 -12.18
C GLY A 234 -17.92 -13.40 -10.84
N TYR A 235 -17.11 -12.78 -9.98
CA TYR A 235 -16.68 -13.37 -8.70
C TYR A 235 -17.27 -12.69 -7.46
N GLY A 236 -18.17 -11.72 -7.61
CA GLY A 236 -18.67 -10.92 -6.49
C GLY A 236 -19.40 -11.71 -5.39
N MET A 237 -20.17 -12.74 -5.75
CA MET A 237 -20.83 -13.61 -4.77
C MET A 237 -19.84 -14.49 -4.01
N LEU A 238 -18.79 -14.95 -4.68
CA LEU A 238 -17.71 -15.70 -4.04
C LEU A 238 -16.87 -14.79 -3.14
N LEU A 239 -16.71 -13.52 -3.51
CA LEU A 239 -16.01 -12.54 -2.69
C LEU A 239 -16.74 -12.27 -1.37
N ILE A 240 -18.08 -12.28 -1.36
CA ILE A 240 -18.85 -12.20 -0.11
C ILE A 240 -18.47 -13.36 0.83
N GLN A 241 -18.38 -14.59 0.32
CA GLN A 241 -17.99 -15.76 1.13
C GLN A 241 -16.58 -15.62 1.69
N VAL A 242 -15.64 -15.12 0.89
CA VAL A 242 -14.27 -14.84 1.33
C VAL A 242 -14.27 -13.80 2.46
N LEU A 243 -15.03 -12.71 2.32
CA LEU A 243 -15.10 -11.64 3.33
C LEU A 243 -15.67 -12.16 4.65
N ASP A 244 -16.74 -12.96 4.61
CA ASP A 244 -17.32 -13.60 5.79
C ASP A 244 -16.29 -14.49 6.49
N GLN A 245 -15.63 -15.39 5.74
CA GLN A 245 -14.63 -16.31 6.28
C GLN A 245 -13.41 -15.58 6.86
N MET A 246 -12.93 -14.53 6.19
CA MET A 246 -11.82 -13.72 6.70
C MET A 246 -12.20 -12.97 7.99
N ASN A 247 -13.41 -12.40 8.05
CA ASN A 247 -13.92 -11.71 9.24
C ASN A 247 -14.02 -12.67 10.44
N GLU A 248 -14.50 -13.89 10.24
CA GLU A 248 -14.52 -14.94 11.27
C GLU A 248 -13.11 -15.30 11.76
N LEU A 249 -12.15 -15.46 10.84
CA LEU A 249 -10.76 -15.76 11.18
C LEU A 249 -10.08 -14.61 11.96
N GLU A 250 -10.36 -13.36 11.63
CA GLU A 250 -9.86 -12.18 12.34
C GLU A 250 -10.48 -12.02 13.73
N PHE A 251 -11.79 -12.28 13.85
CA PHE A 251 -12.49 -12.29 15.13
C PHE A 251 -11.92 -13.35 16.08
N ASN A 252 -11.56 -14.52 15.54
CA ASN A 252 -10.98 -15.61 16.32
C ASN A 252 -9.49 -15.38 16.70
N LYS A 253 -8.76 -14.54 15.96
CA LYS A 253 -7.33 -14.24 16.21
C LYS A 253 -7.08 -13.02 17.09
N SER A 254 -7.99 -12.05 17.16
CA SER A 254 -7.75 -10.79 17.87
C SER A 254 -8.47 -10.71 19.22
N SER A 255 -7.71 -10.47 20.29
CA SER A 255 -8.26 -10.00 21.56
C SER A 255 -8.97 -8.66 21.34
N LYS A 256 -10.27 -8.63 21.62
CA LYS A 256 -11.14 -7.44 21.57
C LYS A 256 -10.44 -6.18 22.08
N GLY A 257 -10.29 -5.17 21.23
CA GLY A 257 -9.74 -3.88 21.64
C GLY A 257 -9.99 -2.76 20.64
N LEU A 258 -10.34 -1.57 21.16
CA LEU A 258 -10.61 -0.33 20.43
C LEU A 258 -9.46 0.06 19.46
N TRP A 259 -8.23 -0.34 19.80
CA TRP A 259 -7.02 -0.07 19.01
C TRP A 259 -6.88 -0.95 17.76
N ALA A 260 -7.39 -2.18 17.77
CA ALA A 260 -7.37 -3.06 16.60
C ALA A 260 -8.32 -2.52 15.51
N THR A 261 -9.52 -2.09 15.91
CA THR A 261 -10.52 -1.43 15.05
C THR A 261 -10.04 -0.09 14.48
N LEU A 262 -9.19 0.65 15.21
CA LEU A 262 -8.58 1.89 14.71
C LEU A 262 -7.42 1.63 13.73
N SER A 263 -6.88 0.41 13.69
CA SER A 263 -5.75 0.01 12.84
C SER A 263 -6.15 -0.75 11.58
N SER A 264 -7.42 -1.13 11.42
CA SER A 264 -7.88 -1.78 10.19
C SER A 264 -7.91 -0.77 9.05
N ASN A 265 -7.03 -0.97 8.08
CA ASN A 265 -6.97 -0.11 6.89
C ASN A 265 -8.09 -0.42 5.88
N HIS A 266 -8.76 -1.57 6.04
CA HIS A 266 -9.95 -1.93 5.26
C HIS A 266 -11.22 -1.36 5.92
N PRO A 267 -12.23 -0.98 5.11
CA PRO A 267 -13.60 -0.80 5.58
C PRO A 267 -14.09 -2.05 6.30
N ASP A 268 -15.11 -1.85 7.12
CA ASP A 268 -15.82 -2.92 7.80
C ASP A 268 -16.33 -3.97 6.80
N ALA A 269 -16.15 -5.25 7.11
CA ALA A 269 -16.48 -6.35 6.22
C ALA A 269 -17.98 -6.37 5.88
N ASP A 270 -18.85 -6.12 6.88
CA ASP A 270 -20.30 -6.11 6.68
C ASP A 270 -20.72 -4.98 5.73
N GLN A 271 -20.05 -3.82 5.79
CA GLN A 271 -20.28 -2.72 4.85
C GLN A 271 -19.94 -3.10 3.40
N ARG A 272 -18.82 -3.80 3.19
CA ARG A 272 -18.40 -4.27 1.86
C ARG A 272 -19.35 -5.33 1.32
N ILE A 273 -19.72 -6.29 2.16
CA ILE A 273 -20.70 -7.33 1.83
C ILE A 273 -22.04 -6.70 1.46
N GLY A 274 -22.55 -5.76 2.27
CA GLY A 274 -23.80 -5.05 1.97
C GLY A 274 -23.75 -4.31 0.64
N SER A 275 -22.60 -3.69 0.31
CA SER A 275 -22.42 -3.06 -1.00
C SER A 275 -22.46 -4.07 -2.14
N LEU A 276 -21.78 -5.22 -2.02
CA LEU A 276 -21.79 -6.28 -3.04
C LEU A 276 -23.18 -6.90 -3.24
N GLN A 277 -23.92 -7.10 -2.15
CA GLN A 277 -25.30 -7.59 -2.19
C GLN A 277 -26.23 -6.59 -2.88
N PHE A 278 -26.07 -5.30 -2.59
CA PHE A 278 -26.82 -4.23 -3.27
C PHE A 278 -26.54 -4.24 -4.78
N TYR A 279 -25.27 -4.30 -5.20
CA TYR A 279 -24.89 -4.44 -6.61
C TYR A 279 -25.54 -5.65 -7.28
N SER A 280 -25.64 -6.77 -6.56
CA SER A 280 -26.29 -7.97 -7.09
C SER A 280 -27.79 -7.81 -7.32
N GLN A 281 -28.46 -6.90 -6.62
CA GLN A 281 -29.89 -6.65 -6.75
C GLN A 281 -30.19 -5.60 -7.83
N THR A 282 -29.31 -4.61 -8.00
CA THR A 282 -29.53 -3.47 -8.90
C THR A 282 -28.89 -3.64 -10.28
N GLY A 283 -27.85 -4.46 -10.41
CA GLY A 283 -27.08 -4.61 -11.66
C GLY A 283 -26.30 -3.36 -12.07
N THR A 284 -26.22 -2.34 -11.20
CA THR A 284 -25.53 -1.06 -11.42
C THR A 284 -24.66 -0.68 -10.24
#